data_AF-A0A9E4ZUX0-F1
#
_entry.id   AF-A0A9E4ZUX0-F1
#
_cell.length_a   1.000
_cell.length_b   1.000
_cell.length_c   1.000
_cell.angle_alpha   90.00
_cell.angle_beta   90.00
_cell.angle_gamma   90.00
#
_symmetry.space_group_name_H-M   'P 1'
#
loop_
_entity.id
_entity.type
_entity.pdbx_description
1 polymer ?
#
loop_
_entity_poly.entity_id
_entity_poly.type
_entity_poly.pdbx_seq_one_letter_code
_entity_poly.pdbx_strand_id
1 'polypeptide(L)' 'MELIGICSICGKAGKMHGCHLCGSTVCKSCYDVSKGMCKRCARNPGKMIK' A
#
# COMPACT_ATOMS: atom_id res chain seq x y z
N MET A 1 -16.48 -2.54 13.06
CA MET A 1 -15.77 -1.29 12.71
C MET A 1 -15.08 -1.51 11.36
N GLU A 2 -15.58 -0.93 10.27
CA GLU A 2 -14.83 -0.95 9.00
C GLU A 2 -13.82 0.19 9.02
N LEU A 3 -12.52 -0.12 8.97
CA LEU A 3 -11.44 0.86 8.88
C LEU A 3 -11.40 1.44 7.46
N ILE A 4 -12.25 2.43 7.22
CA ILE A 4 -12.21 3.26 6.02
C ILE A 4 -11.04 4.23 6.21
N GLY A 5 -9.95 3.98 5.49
CA GLY A 5 -8.75 4.82 5.52
C GLY A 5 -8.54 5.54 4.19
N ILE A 6 -7.51 6.37 4.14
CA ILE A 6 -7.12 7.13 2.94
C ILE A 6 -5.85 6.52 2.37
N CYS A 7 -5.83 6.25 1.06
CA CYS A 7 -4.66 5.69 0.40
C CYS A 7 -3.49 6.68 0.44
N SER A 8 -2.36 6.29 1.04
CA SER A 8 -1.16 7.14 1.09
C SER A 8 -0.50 7.39 -0.28
N ILE A 9 -0.97 6.74 -1.36
CA ILE A 9 -0.43 6.91 -2.72
C ILE A 9 -1.35 7.77 -3.60
N CYS A 10 -2.67 7.59 -3.52
CA CYS A 10 -3.62 8.27 -4.41
C CYS A 10 -4.66 9.13 -3.69
N GLY A 11 -4.67 9.16 -2.36
CA GLY A 11 -5.61 9.97 -1.58
C GLY A 11 -7.06 9.46 -1.57
N LYS A 12 -7.36 8.33 -2.20
CA LYS A 12 -8.73 7.76 -2.20
C LYS A 12 -9.06 7.14 -0.85
N ALA A 13 -10.23 7.50 -0.31
CA ALA A 13 -10.81 6.86 0.85
C ALA A 13 -11.46 5.51 0.45
N GLY A 14 -11.35 4.49 1.30
CA GLY A 14 -11.97 3.18 1.08
C GLY A 14 -11.31 2.06 1.86
N LYS A 15 -11.50 0.81 1.39
CA LYS A 15 -10.79 -0.35 1.94
C LYS A 15 -9.29 -0.22 1.71
N MET A 16 -8.55 -0.15 2.80
CA MET A 16 -7.10 -0.07 2.83
C MET A 16 -6.49 -1.46 3.00
N HIS A 17 -5.37 -1.68 2.31
CA HIS A 17 -4.50 -2.85 2.42
C HIS A 17 -3.14 -2.39 2.92
N GLY A 18 -2.61 -3.07 3.93
CA GLY A 18 -1.29 -2.79 4.48
C GLY A 18 -0.19 -3.38 3.61
N CYS A 19 0.78 -2.56 3.21
CA CYS A 19 2.01 -3.04 2.58
C CYS A 19 2.91 -3.68 3.64
N HIS A 20 3.28 -4.95 3.48
CA HIS A 20 4.18 -5.61 4.43
C HIS A 20 5.61 -5.04 4.40
N LEU A 21 6.03 -4.42 3.29
CA LEU A 21 7.38 -3.89 3.14
C LEU A 21 7.59 -2.52 3.81
N CYS A 22 6.66 -1.57 3.58
CA CYS A 22 6.78 -0.20 4.07
C CYS A 22 5.77 0.18 5.15
N GLY A 23 4.87 -0.73 5.52
CA GLY A 23 3.80 -0.48 6.51
C GLY A 23 2.69 0.47 6.04
N SER A 24 2.79 1.07 4.84
CA SER A 24 1.79 2.04 4.36
C SER A 24 0.47 1.36 3.99
N THR A 25 -0.64 2.03 4.30
CA THR A 25 -2.00 1.62 3.92
C THR A 25 -2.40 2.20 2.58
N VAL A 26 -2.79 1.33 1.65
CA VAL A 26 -3.11 1.69 0.27
C VAL A 26 -4.41 1.06 -0.20
N CYS A 27 -5.13 1.73 -1.10
CA CYS A 27 -6.34 1.14 -1.68
C CYS A 27 -6.01 -0.09 -2.53
N LYS A 28 -7.02 -0.95 -2.78
CA LYS A 28 -6.88 -2.17 -3.61
C LYS A 28 -6.22 -1.90 -4.97
N SER A 29 -6.49 -0.76 -5.60
CA SER A 29 -5.87 -0.38 -6.88
C SER A 29 -4.38 -0.02 -6.79
N CYS A 30 -3.92 0.39 -5.61
CA CYS A 30 -2.52 0.70 -5.34
C CYS A 30 -1.79 -0.44 -4.61
N TYR A 31 -2.51 -1.50 -4.27
CA TYR A 31 -1.99 -2.70 -3.63
C TYR A 31 -1.73 -3.77 -4.68
N ASP A 32 -0.50 -4.26 -4.74
CA ASP A 32 -0.10 -5.39 -5.59
C ASP A 32 -0.32 -6.68 -4.79
N VAL A 33 -1.44 -7.34 -5.05
CA VAL A 33 -1.81 -8.61 -4.39
C VAL A 33 -0.85 -9.75 -4.73
N SER A 34 -0.26 -9.76 -5.93
CA SER A 34 0.67 -10.82 -6.34
C SER A 34 1.97 -10.77 -5.53
N LYS A 35 2.37 -9.57 -5.10
CA LYS A 35 3.57 -9.36 -4.29
C LYS A 35 3.29 -9.06 -2.81
N GLY A 36 2.03 -8.90 -2.42
CA GLY A 36 1.63 -8.53 -1.05
C GLY A 36 2.09 -7.14 -0.60
N MET A 37 2.36 -6.22 -1.53
CA MET A 37 2.99 -4.92 -1.26
C MET A 37 2.38 -3.79 -2.08
N CYS A 38 2.61 -2.52 -1.74
CA CYS A 38 2.08 -1.41 -2.53
C CYS A 38 2.85 -1.24 -3.86
N LYS A 39 2.20 -0.66 -4.87
CA LYS A 39 2.80 -0.41 -6.19
C LYS A 39 4.09 0.43 -6.16
N ARG A 40 4.28 1.25 -5.11
CA ARG A 40 5.53 2.02 -4.89
C ARG A 40 6.69 1.09 -4.57
N CYS A 41 6.50 0.18 -3.62
CA CYS A 41 7.45 -0.86 -3.26
C CYS A 41 7.63 -1.88 -4.39
N ALA A 42 6.55 -2.25 -5.08
CA ALA A 42 6.60 -3.17 -6.21
C ALA A 42 7.44 -2.62 -7.39
N ARG A 43 7.42 -1.28 -7.60
CA ARG A 43 8.27 -0.59 -8.59
C ARG A 43 9.71 -0.37 -8.12
N ASN A 44 9.96 -0.32 -6.82
CA ASN A 44 11.30 -0.12 -6.29
C ASN A 44 11.57 -1.00 -5.06
N PRO A 45 11.77 -2.32 -5.27
CA PRO A 45 11.97 -3.27 -4.18
C PRO A 45 13.30 -3.05 -3.43
N GLY A 46 14.20 -2.21 -3.96
CA GLY A 46 15.56 -2.03 -3.44
C GLY A 46 15.78 -0.82 -2.52
N LYS A 47 14.78 0.05 -2.29
CA LYS A 47 14.93 1.21 -1.40
C LYS A 47 14.56 0.85 0.04
N MET A 48 15.25 -0.15 0.57
CA MET A 48 15.34 -0.42 2.01
C MET A 48 16.22 0.69 2.59
N ILE A 49 15.61 1.80 3.02
CA ILE A 49 16.33 2.82 3.78
C ILE A 49 16.62 2.17 5.13
N LYS A 50 17.91 1.91 5.39
CA LYS A 50 18.44 1.55 6.71
C LYS A 50 18.02 2.58 7.76
#